data_AF-A0A1Y2VI56-F1
#
_entry.id   AF-A0A1Y2VI56-F1
#
_cell.length_a   1.000
_cell.length_b   1.000
_cell.length_c   1.000
_cell.angle_alpha   90.00
_cell.angle_beta   90.00
_cell.angle_gamma   90.00
#
_symmetry.space_group_name_H-M   'P 1'
#
loop_
_entity.id
_entity.type
_entity.pdbx_description
1 polymer ?
#
loop_
_entity_poly.entity_id
_entity_poly.type
_entity_poly.pdbx_seq_one_letter_code
_entity_poly.pdbx_strand_id
1 'polypeptide(L)'
;MSYSSSAGGSQYPDGSGYSYSLAGTVYTDGTEYTQASDFSQGGYYNPTPGTCVLPCEFVGLERCDVTFNYDETEAWIEHIIVNHLQDRLPSKAACWYCDAYLFDAKAPQVRDRRLNFHNRMEHIREHIMSEGKTANDIRPDFHMADHLRHHRLISEATYNHIRRWREGSLRPEDMRHVYPHNYVPPERRVQQERSNRLLIDHSKEERQRKKEKKGRSRG
;
A
#
# COMPACT_ATOMS: atom_id res chain seq x y z
N MET A 1 -2.16 40.15 57.51
CA MET A 1 -0.77 40.60 57.72
C MET A 1 0.09 39.66 56.89
N SER A 2 0.21 39.80 55.57
CA SER A 2 0.82 40.88 54.78
C SER A 2 2.35 40.96 54.95
N TYR A 3 3.02 40.72 53.80
CA TYR A 3 4.38 41.05 53.32
C TYR A 3 5.64 40.55 54.05
N SER A 4 6.53 39.83 53.32
CA SER A 4 7.69 40.44 52.64
C SER A 4 8.56 39.43 51.88
N SER A 5 9.02 39.84 50.70
CA SER A 5 10.00 39.17 49.83
C SER A 5 11.44 39.39 50.33
N SER A 6 12.38 38.50 49.96
CA SER A 6 13.81 38.79 50.01
C SER A 6 14.56 37.98 48.94
N ALA A 7 15.31 38.70 48.11
CA ALA A 7 16.22 38.18 47.11
C ALA A 7 17.55 37.76 47.75
N GLY A 8 18.10 36.63 47.33
CA GLY A 8 19.46 36.18 47.67
C GLY A 8 20.25 35.99 46.39
N GLY A 9 21.40 36.66 46.28
CA GLY A 9 22.30 36.57 45.14
C GLY A 9 23.57 35.76 45.41
N SER A 10 24.32 35.59 44.31
CA SER A 10 25.75 35.31 44.19
C SER A 10 26.25 33.88 44.40
N GLN A 11 26.88 33.30 43.36
CA GLN A 11 28.29 32.88 43.33
C GLN A 11 28.66 32.22 41.99
N TYR A 12 29.72 32.70 41.32
CA TYR A 12 30.39 32.06 40.18
C TYR A 12 31.25 30.87 40.65
N PRO A 13 31.70 29.98 39.73
CA PRO A 13 33.04 30.19 39.16
C PRO A 13 33.22 29.87 37.68
N ASP A 14 34.19 30.60 37.15
CA ASP A 14 34.93 30.50 35.88
C ASP A 14 35.75 29.19 35.77
N GLY A 15 36.01 28.75 34.54
CA GLY A 15 37.11 27.83 34.23
C GLY A 15 36.80 26.68 33.27
N SER A 16 37.05 26.89 31.97
CA SER A 16 37.95 26.00 31.19
C SER A 16 38.13 26.53 29.77
N GLY A 17 39.37 26.96 29.50
CA GLY A 17 39.81 27.33 28.17
C GLY A 17 40.02 26.12 27.28
N TYR A 18 39.70 26.30 26.00
CA TYR A 18 40.36 25.60 24.91
C TYR A 18 40.83 26.63 23.89
N SER A 19 42.13 26.58 23.63
CA SER A 19 42.89 27.36 22.67
C SER A 19 42.38 27.16 21.25
N TYR A 20 42.01 28.23 20.57
CA TYR A 20 41.85 28.24 19.13
C TYR A 20 43.21 28.60 18.50
N SER A 21 43.81 27.65 17.79
CA SER A 21 44.95 27.93 16.94
C SER A 21 44.44 28.33 15.56
N LEU A 22 44.63 29.60 15.21
CA LEU A 22 44.55 30.08 13.83
C LEU A 22 45.65 29.41 13.01
N ALA A 23 45.26 28.68 11.96
CA ALA A 23 46.13 28.34 10.86
C ALA A 23 45.38 28.51 9.53
N GLY A 24 45.79 29.53 8.78
CA GLY A 24 45.92 29.49 7.33
C GLY A 24 44.65 29.32 6.48
N THR A 25 44.07 30.44 6.07
CA THR A 25 43.21 30.54 4.90
C THR A 25 44.01 30.17 3.64
N VAL A 26 43.63 29.09 2.96
CA VAL A 26 43.96 28.86 1.55
C VAL A 26 42.65 28.59 0.84
N TYR A 27 42.25 29.50 -0.05
CA TYR A 27 41.17 29.26 -1.00
C TYR A 27 41.61 28.16 -1.96
N THR A 28 40.92 27.03 -1.96
CA THR A 28 40.95 26.06 -3.07
C THR A 28 39.56 26.00 -3.67
N ASP A 29 39.42 26.78 -4.73
CA ASP A 29 38.48 26.57 -5.83
C ASP A 29 38.67 25.15 -6.40
N GLY A 30 37.57 24.52 -6.83
CA GLY A 30 37.58 23.15 -7.38
C GLY A 30 36.72 22.16 -6.61
N THR A 31 35.40 22.28 -6.72
CA THR A 31 34.50 21.13 -6.54
C THR A 31 34.77 20.16 -7.68
N GLU A 32 35.60 19.16 -7.42
CA GLU A 32 35.78 18.02 -8.32
C GLU A 32 34.49 17.20 -8.33
N TYR A 33 33.62 17.52 -9.28
CA TYR A 33 32.62 16.59 -9.76
C TYR A 33 33.38 15.36 -10.28
N THR A 34 33.22 14.21 -9.61
CA THR A 34 33.55 12.92 -10.22
C THR A 34 32.74 12.83 -11.51
N GLN A 35 33.42 13.06 -12.64
CA GLN A 35 32.85 12.93 -13.96
C GLN A 35 32.27 11.53 -14.08
N ALA A 36 30.94 11.46 -14.19
CA ALA A 36 30.28 10.30 -14.74
C ALA A 36 30.86 10.09 -16.14
N SER A 37 31.69 9.06 -16.28
CA SER A 37 32.12 8.56 -17.58
C SER A 37 30.89 8.01 -18.30
N ASP A 38 30.34 8.85 -19.17
CA ASP A 38 29.39 8.52 -20.20
C ASP A 38 30.04 7.54 -21.18
N PHE A 39 29.53 6.31 -21.30
CA PHE A 39 29.45 5.59 -22.58
C PHE A 39 28.54 4.35 -22.45
N SER A 40 27.38 4.52 -23.06
CA SER A 40 26.38 3.56 -23.53
C SER A 40 26.75 2.07 -23.57
N GLN A 41 25.98 1.25 -22.85
CA GLN A 41 25.56 -0.07 -23.37
C GLN A 41 24.34 -0.58 -22.60
N GLY A 42 23.25 -0.82 -23.33
CA GLY A 42 22.05 -1.51 -22.84
C GLY A 42 22.35 -2.97 -22.51
N GLY A 43 22.98 -3.19 -21.36
CA GLY A 43 23.17 -4.50 -20.77
C GLY A 43 21.98 -4.83 -19.89
N TYR A 44 21.22 -5.84 -20.27
CA TYR A 44 20.35 -6.55 -19.34
C TYR A 44 21.24 -7.15 -18.24
N TYR A 45 21.34 -6.49 -17.10
CA TYR A 45 22.04 -7.02 -15.93
C TYR A 45 21.20 -8.18 -15.40
N ASN A 46 21.64 -9.42 -15.66
CA ASN A 46 21.22 -10.55 -14.86
C ASN A 46 21.89 -10.38 -13.49
N PRO A 47 21.13 -10.20 -12.39
CA PRO A 47 21.71 -10.10 -11.06
C PRO A 47 22.52 -11.37 -10.77
N THR A 48 23.74 -11.19 -10.27
CA THR A 48 24.56 -12.32 -9.79
C THR A 48 23.73 -13.07 -8.74
N PRO A 49 23.59 -14.41 -8.85
CA PRO A 49 22.85 -15.19 -7.86
C PRO A 49 23.38 -14.91 -6.46
N GLY A 50 22.55 -14.34 -5.58
CA GLY A 50 22.91 -13.94 -4.22
C GLY A 50 23.01 -12.43 -3.97
N THR A 51 22.87 -11.57 -4.99
CA THR A 51 22.75 -10.12 -4.80
C THR A 51 21.29 -9.72 -4.62
N CYS A 52 20.94 -9.20 -3.44
CA CYS A 52 19.62 -8.62 -3.20
C CYS A 52 19.56 -7.26 -3.88
N VAL A 53 18.72 -7.15 -4.91
CA VAL A 53 18.54 -5.92 -5.68
C VAL A 53 17.19 -5.28 -5.38
N LEU A 54 17.17 -3.96 -5.34
CA LEU A 54 15.98 -3.14 -5.15
C LEU A 54 15.47 -2.69 -6.53
N PRO A 55 14.33 -3.20 -7.02
CA PRO A 55 13.78 -2.79 -8.29
C PRO A 55 13.11 -1.42 -8.19
N CYS A 56 13.20 -0.60 -9.23
CA CYS A 56 12.38 0.61 -9.31
C CYS A 56 10.88 0.28 -9.25
N GLU A 57 10.09 1.08 -8.52
CA GLU A 57 8.63 0.93 -8.43
C GLU A 57 7.94 0.95 -9.81
N PHE A 58 8.58 1.59 -10.79
CA PHE A 58 8.06 1.77 -12.14
C PHE A 58 8.45 0.66 -13.11
N VAL A 59 9.15 -0.39 -12.66
CA VAL A 59 9.57 -1.53 -13.51
C VAL A 59 8.41 -2.28 -14.18
N GLY A 60 7.22 -2.26 -13.56
CA GLY A 60 6.00 -2.87 -14.11
C GLY A 60 4.96 -1.87 -14.61
N LEU A 61 5.22 -0.56 -14.49
CA LEU A 61 4.26 0.50 -14.81
C LEU A 61 4.69 1.30 -16.04
N GLU A 62 5.99 1.57 -16.15
CA GLU A 62 6.65 2.29 -17.22
C GLU A 62 7.90 1.54 -17.68
N ARG A 63 8.69 2.14 -18.58
CA ARG A 63 9.95 1.55 -19.06
C ARG A 63 11.13 1.93 -18.17
N CYS A 64 11.00 1.74 -16.86
CA CYS A 64 12.10 1.97 -15.91
C CYS A 64 12.61 0.67 -15.31
N ASP A 65 13.69 0.14 -15.88
CA ASP A 65 14.35 -1.11 -15.47
C ASP A 65 15.55 -0.89 -14.54
N VAL A 66 15.71 0.32 -14.00
CA VAL A 66 16.78 0.64 -13.05
C VAL A 66 16.63 -0.19 -11.78
N THR A 67 17.75 -0.77 -11.34
CA THR A 67 17.89 -1.54 -10.10
C THR A 67 19.03 -0.99 -9.26
N PHE A 68 18.92 -1.14 -7.95
CA PHE A 68 19.91 -0.67 -6.98
C PHE A 68 20.38 -1.84 -6.11
N ASN A 69 21.58 -1.74 -5.55
CA ASN A 69 22.00 -2.66 -4.49
C ASN A 69 21.22 -2.37 -3.19
N TYR A 70 21.14 -3.37 -2.31
CA TYR A 70 20.38 -3.24 -1.07
C TYR A 70 20.89 -2.14 -0.12
N ASP A 71 22.16 -1.75 -0.22
CA ASP A 71 22.79 -0.67 0.56
C ASP A 71 22.56 0.72 -0.06
N GLU A 72 22.18 0.79 -1.33
CA GLU A 72 21.87 2.04 -2.06
C GLU A 72 20.41 2.49 -1.85
N THR A 73 19.90 2.34 -0.63
CA THR A 73 18.48 2.56 -0.31
C THR A 73 18.06 4.02 -0.54
N GLU A 74 18.88 4.98 -0.12
CA GLU A 74 18.59 6.40 -0.34
C GLU A 74 18.56 6.75 -1.83
N ALA A 75 19.52 6.25 -2.61
CA ALA A 75 19.56 6.50 -4.05
C ALA A 75 18.35 5.88 -4.77
N TRP A 76 17.91 4.70 -4.35
CA TRP A 76 16.71 4.05 -4.86
C TRP A 76 15.44 4.86 -4.57
N ILE A 77 15.30 5.37 -3.34
CA ILE A 77 14.17 6.21 -2.94
C ILE A 77 14.18 7.53 -3.73
N GLU A 78 15.31 8.23 -3.75
CA GLU A 78 15.45 9.49 -4.47
C GLU A 78 15.18 9.35 -5.96
N HIS A 79 15.66 8.27 -6.59
CA HIS A 79 15.37 7.97 -7.99
C HIS A 79 13.86 7.95 -8.25
N ILE A 80 13.09 7.30 -7.38
CA ILE A 80 11.64 7.21 -7.53
C ILE A 80 10.97 8.57 -7.32
N ILE A 81 11.39 9.30 -6.28
CA ILE A 81 10.82 10.61 -5.94
C ILE A 81 11.08 11.64 -7.06
N VAL A 82 12.32 11.73 -7.53
CA VAL A 82 12.74 12.78 -8.48
C VAL A 82 12.34 12.40 -9.91
N ASN A 83 12.67 11.19 -10.35
CA ASN A 83 12.55 10.85 -11.78
C ASN A 83 11.12 10.49 -12.17
N HIS A 84 10.35 9.90 -11.25
CA HIS A 84 9.01 9.38 -11.57
C HIS A 84 7.90 10.16 -10.89
N LEU A 85 8.08 10.54 -9.62
CA LEU A 85 7.05 11.29 -8.88
C LEU A 85 7.16 12.80 -9.06
N GLN A 86 8.29 13.33 -9.51
CA GLN A 86 8.52 14.78 -9.66
C GLN A 86 8.20 15.54 -8.36
N ASP A 87 8.62 14.99 -7.21
CA ASP A 87 8.31 15.46 -5.85
C ASP A 87 6.81 15.52 -5.49
N ARG A 88 5.93 14.99 -6.34
CA ARG A 88 4.49 14.86 -6.05
C ARG A 88 4.25 13.54 -5.34
N LEU A 89 4.54 13.51 -4.04
CA LEU A 89 4.42 12.31 -3.24
C LEU A 89 2.97 11.97 -2.86
N PRO A 90 2.60 10.67 -2.85
CA PRO A 90 1.27 10.24 -2.46
C PRO A 90 1.00 10.53 -0.98
N SER A 91 -0.24 10.91 -0.66
CA SER A 91 -0.65 11.03 0.75
C SER A 91 -0.98 9.68 1.39
N LYS A 92 -1.27 8.66 0.58
CA LYS A 92 -1.58 7.30 0.99
C LYS A 92 -0.90 6.33 0.04
N ALA A 93 -0.27 5.30 0.59
CA ALA A 93 0.36 4.23 -0.18
C ALA A 93 0.37 2.94 0.65
N ALA A 94 0.42 1.79 0.00
CA ALA A 94 0.44 0.46 0.61
C ALA A 94 1.76 -0.25 0.28
N CYS A 95 2.13 -1.25 1.09
CA CYS A 95 3.26 -2.11 0.78
C CYS A 95 2.98 -2.97 -0.47
N TRP A 96 4.01 -3.26 -1.28
CA TRP A 96 3.88 -4.18 -2.41
C TRP A 96 3.59 -5.62 -1.97
N TYR A 97 4.13 -6.03 -0.83
CA TYR A 97 4.23 -7.45 -0.47
C TYR A 97 3.30 -7.88 0.65
N CYS A 98 2.80 -6.96 1.48
CA CYS A 98 1.94 -7.29 2.60
C CYS A 98 0.73 -6.35 2.70
N ASP A 99 -0.33 -6.82 3.35
CA ASP A 99 -1.55 -6.04 3.61
C ASP A 99 -1.57 -5.42 5.02
N ALA A 100 -0.50 -5.64 5.81
CA ALA A 100 -0.43 -5.22 7.20
C ALA A 100 -0.21 -3.71 7.36
N TYR A 101 0.41 -3.06 6.38
CA TYR A 101 0.83 -1.66 6.46
C TYR A 101 0.18 -0.78 5.40
N LEU A 102 -0.55 0.23 5.87
CA LEU A 102 -1.02 1.36 5.07
C LEU A 102 -0.32 2.65 5.55
N PHE A 103 0.44 3.27 4.66
CA PHE A 103 1.22 4.46 4.93
C PHE A 103 0.38 5.70 4.63
N ASP A 104 -0.19 6.33 5.67
CA ASP A 104 -1.04 7.52 5.57
C ASP A 104 -0.32 8.77 6.10
N ALA A 105 0.15 9.63 5.19
CA ALA A 105 0.83 10.88 5.54
C ALA A 105 -0.08 11.91 6.22
N LYS A 106 -1.41 11.72 6.18
CA LYS A 106 -2.36 12.57 6.92
C LYS A 106 -2.56 12.11 8.36
N ALA A 107 -2.03 10.95 8.74
CA ALA A 107 -2.12 10.46 10.10
C ALA A 107 -1.40 11.42 11.06
N PRO A 108 -1.95 11.67 12.28
CA PRO A 108 -1.44 12.69 13.19
C PRO A 108 0.04 12.58 13.54
N GLN A 109 0.58 11.35 13.54
CA GLN A 109 1.94 11.02 13.96
C GLN A 109 3.01 11.22 12.88
N VAL A 110 2.65 11.28 11.59
CA VAL A 110 3.63 11.42 10.50
C VAL A 110 3.64 12.83 9.95
N ARG A 111 2.49 13.35 9.49
CA ARG A 111 2.28 14.69 8.89
C ARG A 111 3.30 15.16 7.84
N ASP A 112 4.15 14.26 7.34
CA ASP A 112 5.18 14.50 6.33
C ASP A 112 5.07 13.41 5.26
N ARG A 113 4.81 13.81 4.02
CA ARG A 113 4.67 12.88 2.90
C ARG A 113 5.99 12.23 2.50
N ARG A 114 7.10 12.95 2.63
CA ARG A 114 8.43 12.45 2.25
C ARG A 114 8.88 11.38 3.25
N LEU A 115 8.77 11.68 4.54
CA LEU A 115 9.05 10.70 5.58
C LEU A 115 8.10 9.48 5.47
N ASN A 116 6.81 9.70 5.21
CA ASN A 116 5.86 8.60 5.03
C ASN A 116 6.21 7.69 3.83
N PHE A 117 6.65 8.29 2.71
CA PHE A 117 7.08 7.55 1.53
C PHE A 117 8.40 6.83 1.78
N HIS A 118 9.36 7.47 2.45
CA HIS A 118 10.63 6.87 2.83
C HIS A 118 10.42 5.64 3.72
N ASN A 119 9.62 5.76 4.79
CA ASN A 119 9.25 4.64 5.66
C ASN A 119 8.60 3.48 4.89
N ARG A 120 7.79 3.77 3.86
CA ARG A 120 7.22 2.74 2.99
C ARG A 120 8.30 1.99 2.21
N MET A 121 9.23 2.72 1.61
CA MET A 121 10.29 2.12 0.80
C MET A 121 11.25 1.30 1.65
N GLU A 122 11.59 1.76 2.86
CA GLU A 122 12.36 0.96 3.83
C GLU A 122 11.64 -0.34 4.19
N HIS A 123 10.35 -0.27 4.49
CA HIS A 123 9.54 -1.46 4.80
C HIS A 123 9.49 -2.45 3.62
N ILE A 124 9.36 -1.95 2.39
CA ILE A 124 9.41 -2.81 1.18
C ILE A 124 10.78 -3.46 1.03
N ARG A 125 11.87 -2.71 1.27
CA ARG A 125 13.23 -3.26 1.26
C ARG A 125 13.42 -4.37 2.29
N GLU A 126 12.84 -4.25 3.48
CA GLU A 126 12.89 -5.31 4.49
C GLU A 126 12.30 -6.63 3.97
N HIS A 127 11.18 -6.58 3.23
CA HIS A 127 10.61 -7.77 2.60
C HIS A 127 11.55 -8.38 1.54
N ILE A 128 12.21 -7.56 0.74
CA ILE A 128 13.19 -8.04 -0.25
C ILE A 128 14.36 -8.74 0.45
N MET A 129 14.89 -8.13 1.51
CA MET A 129 16.09 -8.61 2.20
C MET A 129 15.81 -9.83 3.09
N SER A 130 14.73 -9.82 3.87
CA SER A 130 14.47 -10.83 4.90
C SER A 130 13.63 -12.01 4.38
N GLU A 131 12.71 -11.75 3.45
CA GLU A 131 11.80 -12.77 2.91
C GLU A 131 12.19 -13.22 1.50
N GLY A 132 13.19 -12.58 0.88
CA GLY A 132 13.64 -12.90 -0.48
C GLY A 132 12.61 -12.51 -1.55
N LYS A 133 11.74 -11.54 -1.28
CA LYS A 133 10.76 -11.04 -2.26
C LYS A 133 11.46 -10.42 -3.46
N THR A 134 10.90 -10.62 -4.64
CA THR A 134 11.47 -10.14 -5.91
C THR A 134 10.53 -9.17 -6.63
N ALA A 135 10.97 -8.63 -7.75
CA ALA A 135 10.11 -7.81 -8.62
C ALA A 135 8.87 -8.57 -9.14
N ASN A 136 8.95 -9.91 -9.25
CA ASN A 136 7.83 -10.74 -9.71
C ASN A 136 6.71 -10.86 -8.66
N ASP A 137 7.02 -10.57 -7.39
CA ASP A 137 6.08 -10.66 -6.27
C ASP A 137 5.37 -9.31 -6.00
N ILE A 138 5.67 -8.26 -6.77
CA ILE A 138 5.11 -6.93 -6.58
C ILE A 138 3.60 -6.95 -6.87
N ARG A 139 2.80 -6.54 -5.89
CA ARG A 139 1.36 -6.32 -6.06
C ARG A 139 1.10 -4.84 -6.30
N PRO A 140 0.10 -4.48 -7.12
CA PRO A 140 -0.21 -3.08 -7.38
C PRO A 140 -0.74 -2.36 -6.14
N ASP A 141 -0.14 -1.23 -5.84
CA ASP A 141 -0.66 -0.27 -4.88
C ASP A 141 -1.72 0.61 -5.56
N PHE A 142 -3.00 0.36 -5.28
CA PHE A 142 -4.09 1.12 -5.89
C PHE A 142 -4.16 2.57 -5.41
N HIS A 143 -3.66 2.88 -4.21
CA HIS A 143 -3.59 4.28 -3.74
C HIS A 143 -2.52 5.04 -4.51
N MET A 144 -1.36 4.42 -4.73
CA MET A 144 -0.32 4.95 -5.60
C MET A 144 -0.84 5.11 -7.03
N ALA A 145 -1.50 4.10 -7.60
CA ALA A 145 -2.05 4.17 -8.96
C ALA A 145 -3.06 5.32 -9.15
N ASP A 146 -3.97 5.52 -8.18
CA ASP A 146 -4.91 6.64 -8.19
C ASP A 146 -4.20 8.00 -8.13
N HIS A 147 -3.15 8.11 -7.30
CA HIS A 147 -2.32 9.31 -7.19
C HIS A 147 -1.57 9.61 -8.49
N LEU A 148 -0.90 8.61 -9.08
CA LEU A 148 -0.17 8.75 -10.34
C LEU A 148 -1.08 9.23 -11.47
N ARG A 149 -2.28 8.65 -11.59
CA ARG A 149 -3.28 9.09 -12.58
C ARG A 149 -3.73 10.52 -12.33
N HIS A 150 -4.05 10.87 -11.07
CA HIS A 150 -4.51 12.21 -10.72
C HIS A 150 -3.52 13.30 -11.13
N HIS A 151 -2.22 13.03 -10.95
CA HIS A 151 -1.15 13.94 -11.32
C HIS A 151 -0.63 13.78 -12.77
N ARG A 152 -1.25 12.89 -13.56
CA ARG A 152 -0.87 12.57 -14.95
C ARG A 152 0.58 12.08 -15.08
N LEU A 153 1.06 11.38 -14.07
CA LEU A 153 2.38 10.75 -14.04
C LEU A 153 2.41 9.42 -14.78
N ILE A 154 1.24 8.82 -15.05
CA ILE A 154 1.10 7.63 -15.88
C ILE A 154 0.00 7.84 -16.93
N SER A 155 0.08 7.08 -18.02
CA SER A 155 -0.97 7.08 -19.05
C SER A 155 -2.27 6.45 -18.54
N GLU A 156 -3.40 6.87 -19.13
CA GLU A 156 -4.71 6.26 -18.84
C GLU A 156 -4.74 4.76 -19.17
N ALA A 157 -3.99 4.34 -20.21
CA ALA A 157 -3.86 2.92 -20.56
C ALA A 157 -3.14 2.14 -19.46
N THR A 158 -2.03 2.68 -18.93
CA THR A 158 -1.28 2.11 -17.80
C THR A 158 -2.17 1.99 -16.57
N TYR A 159 -2.88 3.05 -16.21
CA TYR A 159 -3.80 3.02 -15.07
C TYR A 159 -4.89 1.94 -15.21
N ASN A 160 -5.51 1.84 -16.38
CA ASN A 160 -6.53 0.82 -16.64
C ASN A 160 -5.94 -0.60 -16.62
N HIS A 161 -4.69 -0.78 -17.04
CA HIS A 161 -3.98 -2.05 -16.91
C HIS A 161 -3.82 -2.44 -15.44
N ILE A 162 -3.33 -1.53 -14.60
CA ILE A 162 -3.22 -1.74 -13.14
C ILE A 162 -4.57 -2.11 -12.52
N ARG A 163 -5.64 -1.38 -12.85
CA ARG A 163 -7.00 -1.64 -12.33
C ARG A 163 -7.58 -3.00 -12.71
N ARG A 164 -7.07 -3.63 -13.76
CA ARG A 164 -7.47 -4.98 -14.18
C ARG A 164 -6.71 -6.08 -13.45
N TRP A 165 -5.66 -5.74 -12.70
CA TRP A 165 -4.92 -6.71 -11.92
C TRP A 165 -5.84 -7.46 -10.94
N ARG A 166 -5.55 -8.75 -10.79
CA ARG A 166 -6.23 -9.68 -9.89
C ARG A 166 -5.14 -10.54 -9.25
N GLU A 167 -5.21 -10.70 -7.95
CA GLU A 167 -4.27 -11.54 -7.21
C GLU A 167 -4.57 -13.01 -7.50
N GLY A 168 -3.87 -13.57 -8.50
CA GLY A 168 -4.09 -14.92 -8.98
C GLY A 168 -5.47 -15.11 -9.64
N SER A 169 -5.51 -15.82 -10.75
CA SER A 169 -6.72 -16.59 -11.02
C SER A 169 -6.84 -17.55 -9.85
N LEU A 170 -7.83 -17.38 -8.96
CA LEU A 170 -8.25 -18.44 -8.06
C LEU A 170 -8.30 -19.70 -8.92
N ARG A 171 -7.56 -20.75 -8.54
CA ARG A 171 -7.60 -21.95 -9.35
C ARG A 171 -9.07 -22.41 -9.35
N PRO A 172 -9.58 -23.01 -10.44
CA PRO A 172 -10.97 -23.48 -10.47
C PRO A 172 -11.34 -24.31 -9.22
N GLU A 173 -10.35 -24.97 -8.62
CA GLU A 173 -10.46 -25.68 -7.36
C GLU A 173 -10.86 -24.82 -6.14
N ASP A 174 -10.38 -23.57 -6.06
CA ASP A 174 -10.67 -22.60 -4.99
C ASP A 174 -11.99 -21.85 -5.23
N MET A 175 -12.47 -21.84 -6.47
CA MET A 175 -13.78 -21.29 -6.85
C MET A 175 -14.94 -22.27 -6.61
N ARG A 176 -14.67 -23.50 -6.14
CA ARG A 176 -15.70 -24.56 -5.95
C ARG A 176 -16.85 -24.17 -5.01
N HIS A 177 -16.68 -23.14 -4.19
CA HIS A 177 -17.70 -22.64 -3.26
C HIS A 177 -18.10 -21.18 -3.50
N VAL A 178 -17.56 -20.55 -4.54
CA VAL A 178 -17.94 -19.19 -4.93
C VAL A 178 -19.04 -19.29 -5.98
N TYR A 179 -20.27 -19.25 -5.50
CA TYR A 179 -21.42 -19.32 -6.39
C TYR A 179 -21.74 -17.94 -7.00
N PRO A 180 -22.20 -17.89 -8.26
CA PRO A 180 -22.70 -16.67 -8.88
C PRO A 180 -23.76 -15.98 -8.02
N HIS A 181 -23.91 -14.66 -8.15
CA HIS A 181 -24.86 -13.87 -7.36
C HIS A 181 -26.32 -14.35 -7.50
N ASN A 182 -26.66 -15.00 -8.62
CA ASN A 182 -27.96 -15.58 -8.91
C ASN A 182 -28.09 -17.08 -8.60
N TYR A 183 -27.09 -17.69 -7.96
CA TYR A 183 -27.16 -19.09 -7.58
C TYR A 183 -28.15 -19.29 -6.43
N VAL A 184 -29.09 -20.21 -6.66
CA VAL A 184 -30.06 -20.63 -5.66
C VAL A 184 -29.76 -22.09 -5.33
N PRO A 185 -29.33 -22.41 -4.09
CA PRO A 185 -29.05 -23.77 -3.68
C PRO A 185 -30.26 -24.69 -3.93
N PRO A 186 -30.05 -25.93 -4.42
CA PRO A 186 -31.13 -26.89 -4.66
C PRO A 186 -32.04 -27.10 -3.44
N GLU A 187 -31.47 -27.06 -2.24
CA GLU A 187 -32.17 -27.20 -0.96
C GLU A 187 -33.22 -26.10 -0.78
N ARG A 188 -32.88 -24.86 -1.19
CA ARG A 188 -33.80 -23.72 -1.10
C ARG A 188 -34.98 -23.89 -2.06
N ARG A 189 -34.76 -24.50 -3.24
CA ARG A 189 -35.84 -24.81 -4.20
C ARG A 189 -36.78 -25.89 -3.65
N VAL A 190 -36.21 -26.97 -3.12
CA VAL A 190 -37.00 -28.07 -2.50
C VAL A 190 -37.79 -27.55 -1.29
N GLN A 191 -37.19 -26.68 -0.47
CA GLN A 191 -37.86 -26.06 0.67
C GLN A 191 -39.03 -25.16 0.24
N GLN A 192 -38.86 -24.40 -0.85
CA GLN A 192 -39.91 -23.56 -1.41
C GLN A 192 -41.05 -24.38 -2.04
N GLU A 193 -40.75 -25.51 -2.68
CA GLU A 193 -41.77 -26.44 -3.16
C GLU A 193 -42.55 -27.09 -2.02
N ARG A 194 -41.85 -27.49 -0.94
CA ARG A 194 -42.49 -28.03 0.27
C ARG A 194 -43.40 -27.00 0.94
N SER A 195 -42.94 -25.76 1.10
CA SER A 195 -43.76 -24.71 1.70
C SER A 195 -44.99 -24.38 0.83
N ASN A 196 -44.83 -24.33 -0.49
CA ASN A 196 -45.94 -24.12 -1.41
C ASN A 196 -46.98 -25.25 -1.33
N ARG A 197 -46.56 -26.51 -1.20
CA ARG A 197 -47.50 -27.64 -1.02
C ARG A 197 -48.29 -27.52 0.29
N LEU A 198 -47.62 -27.18 1.39
CA LEU A 198 -48.29 -26.99 2.69
C LEU A 198 -49.33 -25.86 2.65
N LEU A 199 -49.05 -24.76 1.95
CA LEU A 199 -50.00 -23.66 1.76
C LEU A 199 -51.23 -24.09 0.95
N ILE A 200 -51.04 -24.90 -0.09
CA ILE A 200 -52.14 -25.43 -0.91
C ILE A 200 -53.03 -26.36 -0.08
N ASP A 201 -52.43 -27.24 0.72
CA ASP A 201 -53.18 -28.18 1.55
C ASP A 201 -53.96 -27.48 2.66
N HIS A 202 -53.37 -26.48 3.32
CA HIS A 202 -54.08 -25.67 4.33
C HIS A 202 -55.28 -24.92 3.72
N SER A 203 -55.14 -24.39 2.49
CA SER A 203 -56.24 -23.74 1.78
C SER A 203 -57.38 -24.71 1.45
N LYS A 204 -57.06 -25.96 1.08
CA LYS A 204 -58.05 -27.00 0.82
C LYS A 204 -58.76 -27.43 2.11
N GLU A 205 -58.02 -27.66 3.19
CA GLU A 205 -58.58 -28.03 4.49
C GLU A 205 -59.53 -26.94 5.02
N GLU A 206 -59.15 -25.67 4.89
CA GLU A 206 -59.99 -24.55 5.31
C GLU A 206 -61.29 -24.45 4.47
N ARG A 207 -61.21 -24.70 3.15
CA ARG A 207 -62.41 -24.77 2.29
C ARG A 207 -63.32 -25.92 2.73
N GLN A 208 -62.77 -27.06 3.12
CA GLN A 208 -63.54 -28.20 3.58
C GLN A 208 -64.24 -27.92 4.92
N ARG A 209 -63.52 -27.37 5.91
CA ARG A 209 -64.12 -26.92 7.19
C ARG A 209 -65.25 -25.91 6.98
N LYS A 210 -65.11 -24.98 6.04
CA LYS A 210 -66.16 -24.01 5.70
C LYS A 210 -67.41 -24.67 5.10
N LYS A 211 -67.25 -25.72 4.28
CA LYS A 211 -68.38 -26.50 3.74
C LYS A 211 -69.11 -27.29 4.83
N GLU A 212 -68.37 -27.95 5.72
CA GLU A 212 -68.95 -28.73 6.83
C GLU A 212 -69.74 -27.87 7.82
N LYS A 213 -69.23 -26.66 8.14
CA LYS A 213 -69.98 -25.69 8.97
C LYS A 213 -71.28 -25.21 8.30
N LYS A 214 -71.28 -24.98 6.98
CA LYS A 214 -72.48 -24.59 6.23
C LYS A 214 -73.51 -25.72 6.08
N GLY A 215 -73.06 -26.98 6.08
CA GLY A 215 -73.93 -28.16 6.06
C GLY A 215 -74.66 -28.38 7.39
N ARG A 216 -73.97 -28.18 8.52
CA ARG A 216 -74.56 -28.33 9.86
C ARG A 216 -75.51 -27.20 10.27
N SER A 217 -75.44 -26.03 9.66
CA SER A 217 -76.35 -24.90 9.96
C SER A 217 -77.66 -24.92 9.16
N ARG A 218 -77.92 -25.98 8.39
CA ARG A 218 -79.08 -26.09 7.47
C ARG A 218 -79.95 -27.33 7.71
N GLY A 219 -79.65 -28.14 8.72
CA GLY A 219 -80.50 -29.23 9.22
C GLY A 219 -81.00 -28.89 10.62
#